data_AF-A0A7J7LWJ7-F1
#
_entry.id   AF-A0A7J7LWJ7-F1
#
_cell.length_a   1.000
_cell.length_b   1.000
_cell.length_c   1.000
_cell.angle_alpha   90.00
_cell.angle_beta   90.00
_cell.angle_gamma   90.00
#
_symmetry.space_group_name_H-M   'P 1'
#
loop_
_entity.id
_entity.type
_entity.pdbx_description
1 polymer ?
#
loop_
_entity_poly.entity_id
_entity_poly.type
_entity_poly.pdbx_seq_one_letter_code
_entity_poly.pdbx_strand_id
1 'polypeptide(L)'
;MMSMVTNFMYPPPPSLFITTMSVISFVSLAYTAFSEIRGKHLQYSKFWNINTSQKVKLSSRTGMLILYTPAFVVGAVSLYLLADNGLRVLLVTAALTIHFLKRVLEKAWLSELIRIVLLLRFYFV
;
A
#
# COMPACT_ATOMS: atom_id res chain seq x y z
N MET A 1 15.38 23.12 15.62
CA MET A 1 15.63 22.05 16.62
C MET A 1 14.69 22.10 17.83
N MET A 2 14.00 23.23 18.09
CA MET A 2 13.03 23.37 19.19
C MET A 2 11.76 22.50 19.07
N SER A 3 11.36 22.12 17.85
CA SER A 3 10.07 21.46 17.57
C SER A 3 9.96 20.01 18.05
N MET A 4 11.07 19.25 18.08
CA MET A 4 11.04 17.87 18.60
C MET A 4 10.84 17.86 20.12
N VAL A 5 11.52 18.77 20.82
CA VAL A 5 11.41 18.91 22.28
C VAL A 5 10.02 19.40 22.66
N THR A 6 9.46 20.38 21.94
CA THR A 6 8.09 20.86 22.21
C THR A 6 7.02 19.81 21.90
N ASN A 7 7.19 18.98 20.87
CA ASN A 7 6.25 17.90 20.57
C ASN A 7 6.33 16.73 21.57
N PHE A 8 7.49 16.54 22.19
CA PHE A 8 7.65 15.62 23.31
C PHE A 8 7.06 16.17 24.61
N MET A 9 7.26 17.46 24.90
CA MET A 9 6.78 18.10 26.14
C MET A 9 5.30 18.47 26.10
N TYR A 10 4.76 18.79 24.93
CA TYR A 10 3.34 19.08 24.68
C TYR A 10 2.81 18.12 23.61
N PRO A 11 2.58 16.84 23.97
CA PRO A 11 2.01 15.90 23.02
C PRO A 11 0.65 16.45 22.57
N PRO A 12 0.37 16.50 21.25
CA PRO A 12 -0.99 16.77 20.79
C PRO A 12 -1.94 15.78 21.48
N PRO A 13 -3.18 16.19 21.80
CA PRO A 13 -4.10 15.36 22.60
C PRO A 13 -4.11 13.94 22.02
N PRO A 14 -3.82 12.90 22.82
CA PRO A 14 -3.71 11.54 22.35
C PRO A 14 -5.06 11.15 21.78
N SER A 15 -5.21 11.25 20.46
CA SER A 15 -6.40 10.74 19.83
C SER A 15 -6.36 9.23 20.07
N LEU A 16 -7.49 8.68 20.54
CA LEU A 16 -7.66 7.24 20.69
C LEU A 16 -7.26 6.53 19.39
N PHE A 17 -7.46 7.19 18.25
CA PHE A 17 -7.00 6.74 16.95
C PHE A 17 -5.48 6.48 16.86
N ILE A 18 -4.63 7.45 17.24
CA ILE A 18 -3.17 7.31 17.14
C ILE A 18 -2.67 6.21 18.07
N THR A 19 -3.13 6.20 19.33
CA THR A 19 -2.72 5.19 20.32
C THR A 19 -3.12 3.78 19.88
N THR A 20 -4.34 3.61 19.39
CA THR A 20 -4.84 2.31 18.91
C THR A 20 -4.04 1.84 17.68
N MET A 21 -3.77 2.73 16.71
CA MET A 21 -2.98 2.40 15.53
C MET A 21 -1.53 2.02 15.86
N SER A 22 -0.92 2.69 16.84
CA SER A 22 0.43 2.34 17.32
C SER A 22 0.46 0.95 17.96
N VAL A 23 -0.52 0.62 18.81
CA VAL A 23 -0.63 -0.71 19.43
C VAL A 23 -0.85 -1.79 18.38
N ILE A 24 -1.77 -1.58 17.44
CA ILE A 24 -2.03 -2.51 16.33
C ILE A 24 -0.75 -2.76 15.52
N SER A 25 -0.02 -1.70 15.19
CA SER A 25 1.22 -1.79 14.40
C SER A 25 2.30 -2.57 15.14
N PHE A 26 2.47 -2.31 16.45
CA PHE A 26 3.45 -3.00 17.28
C PHE A 26 3.13 -4.50 17.41
N VAL A 27 1.87 -4.83 17.69
CA VAL A 27 1.41 -6.23 17.80
C VAL A 27 1.57 -6.95 16.46
N SER A 28 1.22 -6.32 15.34
CA SER A 28 1.39 -6.87 14.00
C SER A 28 2.87 -7.16 13.70
N LEU A 29 3.76 -6.20 13.99
CA LEU A 29 5.19 -6.37 13.78
C LEU A 29 5.75 -7.51 14.63
N ALA A 30 5.43 -7.56 15.92
CA ALA A 30 5.84 -8.62 16.82
C ALA A 30 5.35 -9.99 16.33
N TYR A 31 4.09 -10.08 15.90
CA TYR A 31 3.52 -11.30 15.34
C TYR A 31 4.29 -11.78 14.10
N THR A 32 4.58 -10.88 13.16
CA THR A 32 5.35 -11.23 11.94
C THR A 32 6.79 -11.63 12.25
N ALA A 33 7.44 -10.99 13.21
CA ALA A 33 8.78 -11.36 13.66
C ALA A 33 8.79 -12.76 14.30
N PHE A 34 7.82 -13.04 15.18
CA PHE A 34 7.68 -14.37 15.78
C PHE A 34 7.32 -15.45 14.75
N SER A 35 6.49 -15.14 13.75
CA SER A 35 6.18 -16.10 12.69
C SER A 35 7.40 -16.42 11.83
N GLU A 36 8.27 -15.43 11.57
CA GLU A 36 9.51 -15.62 10.83
C GLU A 36 10.48 -16.53 11.61
N ILE A 37 10.67 -16.29 12.92
CA ILE A 37 11.51 -17.13 13.80
C ILE A 37 10.99 -18.57 13.86
N ARG A 38 9.66 -18.76 13.82
CA ARG A 38 9.02 -20.09 13.80
C ARG A 38 9.04 -20.76 12.43
N GLY A 39 9.68 -20.16 11.42
CA GLY A 39 9.77 -20.69 10.05
C GLY A 39 8.50 -20.53 9.21
N LYS A 40 7.48 -19.84 9.72
CA LYS A 40 6.26 -19.46 8.96
C LYS A 40 6.51 -18.12 8.28
N HIS A 41 7.29 -18.15 7.21
CA HIS A 41 7.67 -16.95 6.48
C HIS A 41 6.51 -16.39 5.65
N LEU A 42 6.55 -15.07 5.43
CA LEU A 42 5.68 -14.43 4.45
C LEU A 42 5.90 -15.06 3.08
N GLN A 43 4.81 -15.46 2.44
CA GLN A 43 4.81 -16.31 1.26
C GLN A 43 5.14 -15.49 0.01
N TYR A 44 6.40 -15.07 -0.11
CA TYR A 44 6.86 -14.31 -1.26
C TYR A 44 6.78 -15.18 -2.52
N SER A 45 6.11 -14.68 -3.55
CA SER A 45 5.74 -15.44 -4.74
C SER A 45 6.92 -16.04 -5.52
N LYS A 46 8.16 -15.61 -5.23
CA LYS A 46 9.36 -16.07 -5.94
C LYS A 46 9.99 -17.34 -5.36
N PHE A 47 9.68 -17.71 -4.11
CA PHE A 47 10.38 -18.78 -3.40
C PHE A 47 9.49 -19.97 -2.97
N TRP A 48 8.19 -19.96 -3.33
CA TRP A 48 7.25 -20.97 -2.86
C TRP A 48 6.70 -21.83 -4.01
N ASN A 49 7.29 -23.02 -4.20
CA ASN A 49 6.79 -24.08 -5.08
C ASN A 49 6.36 -25.33 -4.29
N ILE A 50 5.73 -25.14 -3.14
CA ILE A 50 5.25 -26.24 -2.30
C ILE A 50 3.74 -26.33 -2.43
N ASN A 51 3.32 -27.47 -2.97
CA ASN A 51 1.95 -27.88 -3.28
C ASN A 51 1.08 -27.77 -2.01
N THR A 52 0.50 -26.60 -1.78
CA THR A 52 -0.35 -26.31 -0.62
C THR A 52 -1.79 -26.27 -1.12
N SER A 53 -2.53 -27.33 -0.78
CA SER A 53 -3.83 -27.72 -1.34
C SER A 53 -5.01 -26.81 -0.97
N GLN A 54 -4.80 -25.73 -0.23
CA GLN A 54 -5.88 -24.85 0.24
C GLN A 54 -5.46 -23.38 0.29
N LYS A 55 -5.03 -22.81 -0.84
CA LYS A 55 -4.79 -21.36 -0.93
C LYS A 55 -5.63 -20.75 -2.04
N VAL A 56 -6.33 -19.66 -1.70
CA VAL A 56 -7.02 -18.82 -2.68
C VAL A 56 -5.97 -18.21 -3.59
N LYS A 57 -5.85 -18.73 -4.81
CA LYS A 57 -4.98 -18.19 -5.84
C LYS A 57 -5.61 -16.93 -6.39
N LEU A 58 -5.28 -15.79 -5.81
CA LEU A 58 -5.63 -14.49 -6.39
C LEU A 58 -4.67 -14.18 -7.53
N SER A 59 -5.21 -13.67 -8.63
CA SER A 59 -4.37 -13.17 -9.72
C SER A 59 -3.50 -12.03 -9.20
N SER A 60 -2.22 -12.00 -9.56
CA SER A 60 -1.29 -10.95 -9.14
C SER A 60 -1.80 -9.54 -9.52
N ARG A 61 -2.52 -9.43 -10.65
CA ARG A 61 -3.17 -8.19 -11.09
C ARG A 61 -4.26 -7.75 -10.10
N THR A 62 -5.15 -8.67 -9.75
CA THR A 62 -6.26 -8.41 -8.82
C THR A 62 -5.74 -8.10 -7.42
N GLY A 63 -4.75 -8.85 -6.93
CA GLY A 63 -4.13 -8.61 -5.62
C GLY A 63 -3.48 -7.23 -5.51
N MET A 64 -2.78 -6.77 -6.56
CA MET A 64 -2.25 -5.41 -6.59
C MET A 64 -3.36 -4.36 -6.59
N LEU A 65 -4.40 -4.51 -7.40
CA LEU A 65 -5.50 -3.54 -7.42
C LEU A 65 -6.21 -3.45 -6.07
N ILE A 66 -6.47 -4.59 -5.41
CA ILE A 66 -7.10 -4.61 -4.09
C ILE A 66 -6.22 -3.90 -3.04
N LEU A 67 -4.90 -4.07 -3.10
CA LEU A 67 -4.00 -3.50 -2.11
C LEU A 67 -3.76 -1.99 -2.32
N TYR A 68 -3.62 -1.54 -3.57
CA TYR A 68 -3.25 -0.15 -3.88
C TYR A 68 -4.45 0.80 -4.05
N THR A 69 -5.63 0.30 -4.43
CA THR A 69 -6.83 1.13 -4.62
C THR A 69 -7.27 1.85 -3.33
N PRO A 70 -7.33 1.20 -2.15
CA PRO A 70 -7.70 1.89 -0.91
C PRO A 70 -6.75 3.03 -0.56
N ALA A 71 -5.44 2.84 -0.78
CA ALA A 71 -4.43 3.88 -0.53
C ALA A 71 -4.60 5.09 -1.46
N PHE A 72 -4.92 4.86 -2.74
CA PHE A 72 -5.24 5.93 -3.68
C PHE A 72 -6.51 6.70 -3.27
N VAL A 73 -7.59 5.99 -2.92
CA VAL A 73 -8.88 6.61 -2.52
C VAL A 73 -8.68 7.49 -1.29
N VAL A 74 -8.01 6.96 -0.25
CA VAL A 74 -7.73 7.74 0.97
C VAL A 74 -6.88 8.97 0.65
N GLY A 75 -5.87 8.84 -0.22
CA GLY A 75 -5.09 9.99 -0.66
C GLY A 75 -5.93 11.04 -1.39
N ALA A 76 -6.84 10.62 -2.28
CA ALA A 76 -7.70 11.54 -3.05
C ALA A 76 -8.69 12.28 -2.13
N VAL A 77 -9.27 11.57 -1.16
CA VAL A 77 -10.10 12.19 -0.11
C VAL A 77 -9.28 13.16 0.73
N SER A 78 -8.04 12.81 1.06
CA SER A 78 -7.11 13.66 1.81
C SER A 78 -6.76 14.96 1.09
N LEU A 79 -6.66 14.95 -0.25
CA LEU A 79 -6.48 16.16 -1.05
C LEU A 79 -7.64 17.15 -0.90
N TYR A 80 -8.87 16.62 -0.80
CA TYR A 80 -10.05 17.46 -0.60
C TYR A 80 -10.14 17.97 0.84
N LEU A 81 -9.91 17.10 1.83
CA LEU A 81 -10.05 17.45 3.25
C LEU A 81 -8.91 18.32 3.80
N LEU A 82 -7.70 18.21 3.26
CA LEU A 82 -6.50 18.91 3.75
C LEU A 82 -6.04 20.02 2.80
N ALA A 83 -6.89 20.45 1.85
CA ALA A 83 -6.56 21.47 0.85
C ALA A 83 -6.07 22.79 1.48
N ASP A 84 -6.68 23.18 2.61
CA ASP A 84 -6.39 24.45 3.31
C ASP A 84 -5.22 24.37 4.31
N ASN A 85 -4.63 23.18 4.52
CA ASN A 85 -3.54 22.98 5.50
C ASN A 85 -2.16 23.46 5.00
N GLY A 86 -2.15 24.34 4.00
CA GLY A 86 -0.96 24.96 3.43
C GLY A 86 -0.27 24.15 2.33
N LEU A 87 0.56 24.85 1.54
CA LEU A 87 1.20 24.31 0.34
C LEU A 87 2.04 23.06 0.57
N ARG A 88 2.72 22.95 1.71
CA ARG A 88 3.55 21.79 2.02
C ARG A 88 2.73 20.51 2.16
N VAL A 89 1.59 20.58 2.88
CA VAL A 89 0.71 19.43 3.06
C VAL A 89 0.09 19.05 1.72
N LEU A 90 -0.39 20.05 0.97
CA LEU A 90 -0.96 19.87 -0.36
C LEU A 90 0.01 19.16 -1.33
N LEU A 91 1.26 19.60 -1.40
CA LEU A 91 2.29 19.00 -2.27
C LEU A 91 2.59 17.55 -1.89
N VAL A 92 2.70 17.25 -0.59
CA VAL A 92 2.98 15.89 -0.11
C VAL A 92 1.79 14.97 -0.40
N THR A 93 0.56 15.41 -0.12
CA THR A 93 -0.65 14.64 -0.42
C THR A 93 -0.84 14.44 -1.93
N ALA A 94 -0.50 15.43 -2.74
CA ALA A 94 -0.55 15.35 -4.21
C ALA A 94 0.50 14.37 -4.75
N ALA A 95 1.73 14.41 -4.25
CA ALA A 95 2.77 13.47 -4.65
C ALA A 95 2.39 12.02 -4.28
N LEU A 96 1.83 11.80 -3.08
CA LEU A 96 1.39 10.47 -2.63
C LEU A 96 0.24 9.93 -3.49
N THR A 97 -0.75 10.77 -3.79
CA THR A 97 -1.89 10.39 -4.63
C THR A 97 -1.48 10.08 -6.05
N ILE A 98 -0.63 10.91 -6.66
CA ILE A 98 -0.09 10.66 -8.00
C ILE A 98 0.73 9.37 -8.01
N HIS A 99 1.52 9.11 -6.96
CA HIS A 99 2.28 7.87 -6.83
C HIS A 99 1.37 6.63 -6.84
N PHE A 100 0.33 6.60 -5.99
CA PHE A 100 -0.60 5.47 -5.94
C PHE A 100 -1.45 5.36 -7.21
N LEU A 101 -1.84 6.48 -7.80
CA LEU A 101 -2.52 6.53 -9.09
C LEU A 101 -1.68 5.87 -10.19
N LYS A 102 -0.39 6.21 -10.29
CA LYS A 102 0.55 5.54 -11.22
C LYS A 102 0.55 4.03 -11.01
N ARG A 103 0.62 3.57 -9.75
CA ARG A 103 0.66 2.14 -9.43
C ARG A 103 -0.61 1.40 -9.82
N VAL A 104 -1.78 2.01 -9.64
CA VAL A 104 -3.07 1.46 -10.07
C VAL A 104 -3.16 1.40 -11.60
N LEU A 105 -2.80 2.49 -12.29
CA LEU A 105 -2.82 2.57 -13.75
C LEU A 105 -1.85 1.59 -14.41
N GLU A 106 -0.63 1.46 -13.89
CA GLU A 106 0.37 0.52 -14.41
C GLU A 106 -0.18 -0.92 -14.42
N LYS A 107 -0.92 -1.33 -13.41
CA LYS A 107 -1.47 -2.70 -13.36
C LYS A 107 -2.80 -2.86 -14.06
N ALA A 108 -3.62 -1.82 -14.15
CA ALA A 108 -4.85 -1.82 -14.93
C ALA A 108 -4.58 -1.82 -16.45
N TRP A 109 -3.66 -0.98 -16.93
CA TRP A 109 -3.46 -0.73 -18.36
C TRP A 109 -2.36 -1.56 -19.02
N LEU A 110 -1.22 -1.80 -18.36
CA LEU A 110 -0.15 -2.63 -18.92
C LEU A 110 -0.63 -4.09 -19.12
N SER A 111 -1.62 -4.47 -18.33
CA SER A 111 -2.40 -5.70 -18.38
C SER A 111 -3.11 -5.92 -19.73
N GLU A 112 -3.63 -4.84 -20.33
CA GLU A 112 -4.37 -4.89 -21.62
C GLU A 112 -3.50 -4.52 -22.82
N LEU A 113 -2.57 -3.57 -22.69
CA LEU A 113 -1.62 -3.22 -23.75
C LEU A 113 -0.75 -4.42 -24.17
N ILE A 114 -0.29 -5.23 -23.21
CA ILE A 114 0.46 -6.47 -23.51
C ILE A 114 -0.44 -7.53 -24.16
N ARG A 115 -1.73 -7.59 -23.80
CA ARG A 115 -2.72 -8.52 -24.38
C ARG A 115 -3.01 -8.19 -25.84
N ILE A 116 -3.19 -6.91 -26.16
CA ILE A 116 -3.42 -6.40 -27.52
C ILE A 116 -2.18 -6.61 -28.39
N VAL A 117 -0.98 -6.31 -27.88
CA VAL A 117 0.29 -6.55 -28.60
C VAL A 117 0.53 -8.04 -28.85
N LEU A 118 0.23 -8.93 -27.90
CA LEU A 118 0.31 -10.38 -28.11
C LEU A 118 -0.73 -10.88 -29.13
N LEU A 119 -1.97 -10.38 -29.08
CA LEU A 119 -3.01 -10.73 -30.06
C LEU A 119 -2.65 -10.26 -31.47
N LEU A 120 -2.13 -9.04 -31.62
CA LEU A 120 -1.66 -8.53 -32.90
C LEU A 120 -0.47 -9.33 -33.44
N ARG A 121 0.42 -9.82 -32.58
CA ARG A 121 1.54 -10.70 -32.96
C ARG A 121 1.09 -12.10 -33.40
N PHE A 122 -0.05 -12.60 -32.91
CA PHE A 122 -0.68 -13.84 -33.38
C PHE A 122 -1.55 -13.65 -34.62
N TYR A 123 -2.00 -12.43 -34.90
CA TYR A 123 -2.81 -12.11 -36.08
C TYR A 123 -1.97 -11.75 -37.31
N PHE A 124 -0.69 -11.41 -37.12
CA PHE A 124 0.28 -11.07 -38.16
C PHE A 124 1.38 -12.14 -38.36
N VAL A 125 1.17 -13.37 -37.86
CA VAL A 125 1.93 -14.59 -38.18
C VAL A 125 0.95 -15.64 -38.66
#